data_AF-A0A946VMI6-F1
#
_entry.id   AF-A0A946VMI6-F1
#
_cell.length_a   1.000
_cell.length_b   1.000
_cell.length_c   1.000
_cell.angle_alpha   90.00
_cell.angle_beta   90.00
_cell.angle_gamma   90.00
#
_symmetry.space_group_name_H-M   'P 1'
#
loop_
_entity.id
_entity.type
_entity.pdbx_description
1 polymer ?
#
loop_
_entity_poly.entity_id
_entity_poly.type
_entity_poly.pdbx_seq_one_letter_code
_entity_poly.pdbx_strand_id
1 'polypeptide(L)'
;MMPVLSRTLTRNASVLVAALIPHITLASSHLWDISEIFSNSDGTVQYIELSTGSNTEQELSGQTIVSSGTDVASQQFTFDSDLNGSTANRSVLLATQRFSNLTGLTPDYIISDGFIPLGGGTIIFGGGSDVLNFSREQLPRNSSQSLDGNGQAQDASPTRFDGLTAQIPAQANPFAIFHPSTSVLNVPELNAPGIGIANANFTVNVETLEFGVLDFYLYGAGIVPGNQAAIFNGSSLYIPALLFNDEVYEVNLFPVNDDPITLGNPQVLSVVAVQSDPEPEPEPEPEPDLLQESIDSGQAQYSQLCSSCHGVNGTGGTGPNLRLSAFNTFSILRQYIDSSMPRNNPVACRDTSSSSCATDVANYVLYVFQQN
;
A
#
# COMPACT_ATOMS: atom_id res chain seq x y z
N MET A 1 -79.07 -19.32 -70.47
CA MET A 1 -79.03 -17.85 -70.33
C MET A 1 -78.62 -17.53 -68.91
N MET A 2 -77.55 -16.75 -68.75
CA MET A 2 -77.13 -16.06 -67.51
C MET A 2 -76.53 -16.91 -66.36
N PRO A 3 -75.62 -16.35 -65.54
CA PRO A 3 -74.34 -16.99 -65.23
C PRO A 3 -74.14 -17.49 -63.79
N VAL A 4 -73.02 -18.21 -63.68
CA VAL A 4 -72.26 -18.77 -62.57
C VAL A 4 -72.17 -17.90 -61.30
N LEU A 5 -72.33 -18.53 -60.13
CA LEU A 5 -71.70 -18.14 -58.87
C LEU A 5 -71.19 -19.41 -58.16
N SER A 6 -69.92 -19.73 -58.37
CA SER A 6 -69.19 -20.76 -57.62
C SER A 6 -68.75 -20.16 -56.28
N ARG A 7 -69.29 -20.67 -55.17
CA ARG A 7 -68.82 -20.36 -53.82
C ARG A 7 -67.75 -21.38 -53.45
N THR A 8 -66.49 -20.99 -53.60
CA THR A 8 -65.35 -21.71 -53.04
C THR A 8 -65.32 -21.52 -51.52
N LEU A 9 -65.50 -22.60 -50.76
CA LEU A 9 -65.14 -22.66 -49.35
C LEU A 9 -63.61 -22.76 -49.24
N THR A 10 -62.95 -21.67 -48.84
CA THR A 10 -61.55 -21.72 -48.39
C THR A 10 -61.50 -22.05 -46.90
N ARG A 11 -60.99 -23.24 -46.56
CA ARG A 11 -60.54 -23.59 -45.20
C ARG A 11 -59.33 -22.72 -44.87
N ASN A 12 -59.49 -21.74 -43.99
CA ASN A 12 -58.36 -21.04 -43.39
C ASN A 12 -57.64 -22.01 -42.44
N ALA A 13 -56.51 -22.54 -42.89
CA ALA A 13 -55.53 -23.14 -41.99
C ALA A 13 -54.79 -21.98 -41.30
N SER A 14 -55.12 -21.73 -40.03
CA SER A 14 -54.33 -20.84 -39.18
C SER A 14 -52.97 -21.50 -38.94
N VAL A 15 -51.97 -21.09 -39.71
CA VAL A 15 -50.56 -21.34 -39.36
C VAL A 15 -50.24 -20.42 -38.19
N LEU A 16 -50.14 -20.99 -37.00
CA LEU A 16 -49.59 -20.32 -35.83
C LEU A 16 -48.09 -20.15 -36.09
N VAL A 17 -47.70 -19.02 -36.69
CA VAL A 17 -46.31 -18.59 -36.68
C VAL A 17 -46.01 -18.22 -35.23
N ALA A 18 -45.35 -19.11 -34.49
CA ALA A 18 -44.70 -18.75 -33.26
C ALA A 18 -43.66 -17.69 -33.61
N ALA A 19 -44.01 -16.41 -33.40
CA ALA A 19 -43.03 -15.35 -33.41
C ALA A 19 -42.01 -15.72 -32.34
N LEU A 20 -40.80 -16.11 -32.78
CA LEU A 20 -39.63 -15.99 -31.93
C LEU A 20 -39.54 -14.51 -31.63
N ILE A 21 -40.08 -14.11 -30.48
CA ILE A 21 -39.71 -12.84 -29.86
C ILE A 21 -38.19 -12.99 -29.65
N PRO A 22 -37.34 -12.21 -30.32
CA PRO A 22 -35.94 -12.19 -29.94
C PRO A 22 -35.95 -11.87 -28.46
N HIS A 23 -35.42 -12.78 -27.65
CA HIS A 23 -35.17 -12.46 -26.26
C HIS A 23 -34.22 -11.27 -26.35
N ILE A 24 -34.65 -10.11 -25.87
CA ILE A 24 -33.68 -9.11 -25.45
C ILE A 24 -32.99 -9.81 -24.29
N THR A 25 -31.85 -10.44 -24.57
CA THR A 25 -30.91 -10.83 -23.54
C THR A 25 -30.53 -9.52 -22.87
N LEU A 26 -31.16 -9.24 -21.73
CA LEU A 26 -30.66 -8.23 -20.82
C LEU A 26 -29.28 -8.76 -20.43
N ALA A 27 -28.22 -8.21 -21.03
CA ALA A 27 -26.87 -8.57 -20.63
C ALA A 27 -26.77 -8.32 -19.12
N SER A 28 -26.64 -9.38 -18.34
CA SER A 28 -26.44 -9.28 -16.89
C SER A 28 -24.96 -8.97 -16.69
N SER A 29 -24.62 -7.72 -16.97
CA SER A 29 -23.27 -7.18 -16.94
C SER A 29 -23.24 -5.67 -16.67
N HIS A 30 -24.38 -5.04 -16.40
CA HIS A 30 -24.52 -3.58 -16.33
C HIS A 30 -24.41 -3.06 -14.88
N LEU A 31 -24.24 -3.96 -13.91
CA LEU A 31 -24.05 -3.62 -12.50
C LEU A 31 -22.57 -3.68 -12.08
N TRP A 32 -21.67 -3.73 -13.05
CA TRP A 32 -20.24 -3.50 -12.82
C TRP A 32 -19.96 -2.00 -12.91
N ASP A 33 -19.37 -1.48 -11.85
CA ASP A 33 -18.95 -0.07 -11.72
C ASP A 33 -17.43 0.01 -11.83
N ILE A 34 -16.90 1.07 -12.44
CA ILE A 34 -15.48 1.40 -12.46
C ILE A 34 -15.10 1.86 -11.05
N SER A 35 -14.48 0.96 -10.28
CA SER A 35 -14.15 1.21 -8.88
C SER A 35 -12.82 1.92 -8.71
N GLU A 36 -11.87 1.67 -9.61
CA GLU A 36 -10.50 2.16 -9.45
C GLU A 36 -9.77 2.24 -10.80
N ILE A 37 -9.02 3.33 -11.02
CA ILE A 37 -8.08 3.45 -12.12
C ILE A 37 -6.72 3.92 -11.63
N PHE A 38 -5.65 3.44 -12.26
CA PHE A 38 -4.29 3.80 -11.90
C PHE A 38 -3.43 3.99 -13.14
N SER A 39 -2.49 4.94 -13.04
CA SER A 39 -1.42 5.09 -14.01
C SER A 39 -0.14 5.55 -13.32
N ASN A 40 1.00 5.00 -13.72
CA ASN A 40 2.28 5.64 -13.45
C ASN A 40 2.49 6.89 -14.35
N SER A 41 3.59 7.62 -14.12
CA SER A 41 3.85 8.92 -14.74
C SER A 41 3.99 8.90 -16.27
N ASP A 42 4.41 7.78 -16.85
CA ASP A 42 4.59 7.60 -18.30
C ASP A 42 3.48 6.78 -18.98
N GLY A 43 2.47 6.32 -18.22
CA GLY A 43 1.33 5.57 -18.75
C GLY A 43 1.64 4.13 -19.15
N THR A 44 2.81 3.60 -18.81
CA THR A 44 3.20 2.24 -19.18
C THR A 44 2.72 1.18 -18.17
N VAL A 45 2.52 1.56 -16.90
CA VAL A 45 1.93 0.73 -15.85
C VAL A 45 0.56 1.28 -15.53
N GLN A 46 -0.49 0.59 -15.95
CA GLN A 46 -1.88 1.03 -15.77
C GLN A 46 -2.79 -0.14 -15.41
N TYR A 47 -3.86 0.14 -14.67
CA TYR A 47 -4.99 -0.77 -14.53
C TYR A 47 -6.31 -0.03 -14.37
N ILE A 48 -7.38 -0.76 -14.68
CA ILE A 48 -8.78 -0.43 -14.44
C ILE A 48 -9.36 -1.60 -13.65
N GLU A 49 -9.97 -1.31 -12.52
CA GLU A 49 -10.76 -2.25 -11.75
C GLU A 49 -12.24 -1.95 -11.94
N LEU A 50 -13.00 -3.01 -12.24
CA LEU A 50 -14.44 -2.99 -12.12
C LEU A 50 -14.84 -3.72 -10.84
N SER A 51 -15.90 -3.29 -10.17
CA SER A 51 -16.47 -4.02 -9.03
C SER A 51 -17.98 -4.18 -9.16
N THR A 52 -18.53 -5.24 -8.58
CA THR A 52 -19.97 -5.38 -8.44
C THR A 52 -20.34 -5.99 -7.08
N GLY A 53 -21.38 -5.45 -6.46
CA GLY A 53 -22.03 -6.08 -5.31
C GLY A 53 -22.99 -7.20 -5.69
N SER A 54 -23.33 -7.32 -6.98
CA SER A 54 -24.40 -8.19 -7.47
C SER A 54 -23.87 -9.55 -7.89
N ASN A 55 -24.63 -10.60 -7.57
CA ASN A 55 -24.41 -11.89 -8.23
C ASN A 55 -25.01 -11.87 -9.64
N THR A 56 -24.72 -12.91 -10.41
CA THR A 56 -25.27 -13.15 -11.76
C THR A 56 -24.85 -12.13 -12.82
N GLU A 57 -23.72 -11.42 -12.63
CA GLU A 57 -23.21 -10.43 -13.59
C GLU A 57 -22.10 -10.99 -14.50
N GLN A 58 -22.20 -12.26 -14.93
CA GLN A 58 -21.11 -12.96 -15.63
C GLN A 58 -20.99 -12.59 -17.12
N GLU A 59 -22.02 -11.99 -17.73
CA GLU A 59 -22.18 -11.87 -19.19
C GLU A 59 -21.34 -10.72 -19.78
N LEU A 60 -20.02 -10.76 -19.58
CA LEU A 60 -19.11 -9.73 -20.08
C LEU A 60 -18.80 -9.87 -21.58
N SER A 61 -18.96 -11.05 -22.19
CA SER A 61 -18.58 -11.27 -23.59
C SER A 61 -19.24 -10.27 -24.53
N GLY A 62 -18.44 -9.51 -25.27
CA GLY A 62 -18.90 -8.47 -26.20
C GLY A 62 -19.14 -7.10 -25.57
N GLN A 63 -19.12 -6.99 -24.24
CA GLN A 63 -19.07 -5.70 -23.55
C GLN A 63 -17.73 -5.01 -23.82
N THR A 64 -17.68 -3.70 -23.58
CA THR A 64 -16.50 -2.89 -23.89
C THR A 64 -16.09 -2.00 -22.73
N ILE A 65 -14.79 -1.73 -22.67
CA ILE A 65 -14.23 -0.55 -22.01
C ILE A 65 -13.78 0.40 -23.11
N VAL A 66 -14.28 1.63 -23.11
CA VAL A 66 -13.83 2.69 -24.01
C VAL A 66 -13.14 3.75 -23.19
N SER A 67 -11.90 4.06 -23.56
CA SER A 67 -11.09 5.11 -22.96
C SER A 67 -10.88 6.22 -23.98
N SER A 68 -11.13 7.46 -23.58
CA SER A 68 -10.88 8.63 -24.44
C SER A 68 -10.29 9.76 -23.62
N GLY A 69 -9.35 10.49 -24.21
CA GLY A 69 -8.62 11.55 -23.53
C GLY A 69 -8.40 12.78 -24.41
N THR A 70 -7.90 13.84 -23.79
CA THR A 70 -7.51 15.06 -24.50
C THR A 70 -6.16 14.91 -25.21
N ASP A 71 -5.32 13.99 -24.74
CA ASP A 71 -3.94 13.73 -25.16
C ASP A 71 -3.77 12.45 -26.01
N VAL A 72 -4.79 11.57 -26.04
CA VAL A 72 -4.76 10.31 -26.78
C VAL A 72 -6.04 10.09 -27.58
N ALA A 73 -5.92 9.39 -28.72
CA ALA A 73 -7.09 8.94 -29.48
C ALA A 73 -7.92 7.93 -28.66
N SER A 74 -9.22 7.87 -28.93
CA SER A 74 -10.12 6.90 -28.28
C SER A 74 -9.64 5.46 -28.52
N GLN A 75 -9.58 4.68 -27.44
CA GLN A 75 -9.18 3.29 -27.41
C GLN A 75 -10.33 2.43 -26.88
N GLN A 76 -10.43 1.20 -27.35
CA GLN A 76 -11.46 0.26 -26.93
C GLN A 76 -10.86 -1.11 -26.62
N PHE A 77 -11.27 -1.66 -25.49
CA PHE A 77 -11.12 -3.07 -25.16
C PHE A 77 -12.48 -3.76 -25.25
N THR A 78 -12.52 -4.96 -25.79
CA THR A 78 -13.72 -5.79 -25.87
C THR A 78 -13.47 -7.10 -25.15
N PHE A 79 -14.32 -7.45 -24.19
CA PHE A 79 -14.25 -8.72 -23.50
C PHE A 79 -14.60 -9.86 -24.47
N ASP A 80 -13.77 -10.90 -24.50
CA ASP A 80 -13.89 -12.03 -25.43
C ASP A 80 -14.66 -13.23 -24.87
N SER A 81 -14.95 -13.20 -23.57
CA SER A 81 -15.51 -14.32 -22.82
C SER A 81 -16.24 -13.85 -21.55
N ASP A 82 -17.20 -14.67 -21.12
CA ASP A 82 -17.94 -14.48 -19.87
C ASP A 82 -17.13 -14.97 -18.65
N LEU A 83 -17.45 -14.40 -17.48
CA LEU A 83 -16.85 -14.81 -16.22
C LEU A 83 -17.40 -16.16 -15.76
N ASN A 84 -16.58 -16.93 -15.06
CA ASN A 84 -16.99 -18.21 -14.46
C ASN A 84 -17.08 -18.08 -12.94
N GLY A 85 -18.23 -18.48 -12.36
CA GLY A 85 -18.44 -18.48 -10.91
C GLY A 85 -19.37 -17.37 -10.45
N SER A 86 -19.38 -17.12 -9.14
CA SER A 86 -20.24 -16.09 -8.53
C SER A 86 -19.59 -14.71 -8.62
N THR A 87 -20.37 -13.71 -9.01
CA THR A 87 -19.91 -12.31 -9.15
C THR A 87 -20.19 -11.45 -7.93
N ALA A 88 -20.93 -11.95 -6.93
CA ALA A 88 -21.28 -11.16 -5.75
C ALA A 88 -20.02 -10.68 -5.00
N ASN A 89 -19.91 -9.36 -4.82
CA ASN A 89 -18.78 -8.69 -4.17
C ASN A 89 -17.44 -9.08 -4.79
N ARG A 90 -17.36 -9.08 -6.13
CA ARG A 90 -16.15 -9.36 -6.89
C ARG A 90 -15.64 -8.12 -7.60
N SER A 91 -14.34 -8.13 -7.88
CA SER A 91 -13.67 -7.19 -8.76
C SER A 91 -13.26 -7.88 -10.07
N VAL A 92 -12.99 -7.12 -11.14
CA VAL A 92 -12.35 -7.60 -12.37
C VAL A 92 -11.21 -6.66 -12.68
N LEU A 93 -10.01 -7.21 -12.83
CA LEU A 93 -8.81 -6.42 -13.08
C LEU A 93 -8.41 -6.44 -14.56
N LEU A 94 -8.43 -5.28 -15.20
CA LEU A 94 -7.83 -5.05 -16.51
C LEU A 94 -6.51 -4.29 -16.30
N ALA A 95 -5.37 -4.83 -16.74
CA ALA A 95 -4.09 -4.14 -16.53
C ALA A 95 -3.12 -4.30 -17.70
N THR A 96 -2.11 -3.43 -17.77
CA THR A 96 -1.06 -3.54 -18.78
C THR A 96 -0.17 -4.75 -18.52
N GLN A 97 0.49 -5.25 -19.57
CA GLN A 97 1.47 -6.34 -19.40
C GLN A 97 2.61 -5.94 -18.45
N ARG A 98 2.99 -4.65 -18.45
CA ARG A 98 4.02 -4.12 -17.56
C ARG A 98 3.58 -4.09 -16.10
N PHE A 99 2.32 -3.78 -15.82
CA PHE A 99 1.77 -3.95 -14.48
C PHE A 99 1.96 -5.38 -13.99
N SER A 100 1.60 -6.37 -14.80
CA SER A 100 1.75 -7.78 -14.42
C SER A 100 3.20 -8.18 -14.14
N ASN A 101 4.12 -7.73 -14.98
CA ASN A 101 5.55 -8.02 -14.81
C ASN A 101 6.12 -7.34 -13.54
N LEU A 102 5.62 -6.16 -13.18
CA LEU A 102 6.07 -5.38 -12.03
C LEU A 102 5.58 -5.98 -10.71
N THR A 103 4.29 -6.33 -10.64
CA THR A 103 3.64 -6.77 -9.39
C THR A 103 3.65 -8.28 -9.20
N GLY A 104 3.86 -9.04 -10.28
CA GLY A 104 3.65 -10.49 -10.30
C GLY A 104 2.17 -10.90 -10.36
N LEU A 105 1.24 -9.95 -10.30
CA LEU A 105 -0.19 -10.22 -10.44
C LEU A 105 -0.55 -10.30 -11.93
N THR A 106 -0.90 -11.48 -12.42
CA THR A 106 -1.54 -11.60 -13.74
C THR A 106 -2.91 -10.94 -13.67
N PRO A 107 -3.32 -9.99 -14.54
CA PRO A 107 -4.68 -9.45 -14.50
C PRO A 107 -5.70 -10.44 -15.09
N ASP A 108 -6.99 -10.17 -14.92
CA ASP A 108 -8.05 -10.96 -15.57
C ASP A 108 -8.07 -10.70 -17.08
N TYR A 109 -7.81 -9.46 -17.47
CA TYR A 109 -7.67 -9.05 -18.88
C TYR A 109 -6.47 -8.13 -19.08
N ILE A 110 -5.80 -8.28 -20.22
CA ILE A 110 -4.66 -7.43 -20.59
C ILE A 110 -5.13 -6.27 -21.47
N ILE A 111 -4.76 -5.04 -21.10
CA ILE A 111 -4.94 -3.82 -21.91
C ILE A 111 -3.59 -3.30 -22.42
N SER A 112 -3.63 -2.47 -23.46
CA SER A 112 -2.43 -1.84 -24.03
C SER A 112 -1.82 -0.79 -23.09
N ASP A 113 -0.52 -0.55 -23.22
CA ASP A 113 0.14 0.60 -22.58
C ASP A 113 -0.51 1.92 -23.06
N GLY A 114 -0.67 2.90 -22.16
CA GLY A 114 -1.29 4.18 -22.48
C GLY A 114 -2.80 4.11 -22.76
N PHE A 115 -3.47 3.04 -22.33
CA PHE A 115 -4.92 2.90 -22.46
C PHE A 115 -5.67 3.97 -21.67
N ILE A 116 -5.20 4.32 -20.46
CA ILE A 116 -5.75 5.44 -19.67
C ILE A 116 -5.01 6.74 -20.05
N PRO A 117 -5.71 7.81 -20.45
CA PRO A 117 -5.08 9.09 -20.79
C PRO A 117 -4.45 9.77 -19.58
N LEU A 118 -3.30 10.42 -19.78
CA LEU A 118 -2.60 11.17 -18.73
C LEU A 118 -3.04 12.64 -18.68
N GLY A 119 -3.70 13.13 -19.73
CA GLY A 119 -4.24 14.49 -19.86
C GLY A 119 -5.64 14.67 -19.27
N GLY A 120 -6.18 13.64 -18.59
CA GLY A 120 -7.59 13.59 -18.21
C GLY A 120 -8.47 13.08 -19.35
N GLY A 121 -9.65 12.57 -19.00
CA GLY A 121 -10.50 11.89 -19.96
C GLY A 121 -11.72 11.21 -19.35
N THR A 122 -12.19 10.20 -20.07
CA THR A 122 -13.38 9.42 -19.74
C THR A 122 -13.11 7.93 -19.98
N ILE A 123 -13.42 7.11 -18.98
CA ILE A 123 -13.52 5.65 -19.09
C ILE A 123 -15.01 5.27 -19.07
N ILE A 124 -15.44 4.49 -20.06
CA ILE A 124 -16.83 4.07 -20.24
C ILE A 124 -16.87 2.56 -20.26
N PHE A 125 -17.67 1.97 -19.37
CA PHE A 125 -17.94 0.53 -19.38
C PHE A 125 -19.31 0.20 -19.96
N GLY A 126 -19.40 -0.92 -20.68
CA GLY A 126 -20.66 -1.57 -21.06
C GLY A 126 -21.58 -0.67 -21.88
N GLY A 127 -21.01 0.11 -22.81
CA GLY A 127 -21.78 1.05 -23.65
C GLY A 127 -22.36 2.25 -22.90
N GLY A 128 -21.83 2.61 -21.73
CA GLY A 128 -22.34 3.69 -20.87
C GLY A 128 -23.14 3.20 -19.67
N SER A 129 -22.98 1.92 -19.30
CA SER A 129 -23.54 1.38 -18.05
C SER A 129 -22.91 2.05 -16.83
N ASP A 130 -21.60 2.30 -16.90
CA ASP A 130 -20.90 3.19 -15.98
C ASP A 130 -19.90 4.08 -16.73
N VAL A 131 -19.67 5.28 -16.20
CA VAL A 131 -18.85 6.32 -16.81
C VAL A 131 -18.06 7.06 -15.73
N LEU A 132 -16.73 6.90 -15.76
CA LEU A 132 -15.80 7.68 -14.94
C LEU A 132 -15.22 8.82 -15.77
N ASN A 133 -15.47 10.06 -15.35
CA ASN A 133 -14.80 11.25 -15.88
C ASN A 133 -13.75 11.72 -14.88
N PHE A 134 -12.57 12.09 -15.37
CA PHE A 134 -11.49 12.59 -14.52
C PHE A 134 -10.67 13.66 -15.24
N SER A 135 -10.21 14.65 -14.48
CA SER A 135 -9.25 15.63 -14.98
C SER A 135 -7.81 15.14 -14.78
N ARG A 136 -6.87 15.78 -15.46
CA ARG A 136 -5.43 15.51 -15.30
C ARG A 136 -4.97 15.64 -13.84
N GLU A 137 -5.53 16.63 -13.14
CA GLU A 137 -5.23 16.96 -11.75
C GLU A 137 -5.71 15.89 -10.77
N GLN A 138 -6.72 15.10 -11.16
CA GLN A 138 -7.29 14.08 -10.28
C GLN A 138 -6.52 12.77 -10.35
N LEU A 139 -6.05 12.36 -11.54
CA LEU A 139 -5.35 11.09 -11.72
C LEU A 139 -3.96 11.12 -11.07
N PRO A 140 -3.71 10.36 -9.98
CA PRO A 140 -2.41 10.32 -9.35
C PRO A 140 -1.39 9.66 -10.27
N ARG A 141 -0.16 10.18 -10.25
CA ARG A 141 0.98 9.71 -11.06
C ARG A 141 2.24 9.52 -10.24
N ASN A 142 2.05 9.27 -8.95
CA ASN A 142 3.10 9.04 -7.97
C ASN A 142 3.47 7.55 -7.81
N SER A 143 2.94 6.68 -8.69
CA SER A 143 3.16 5.24 -8.68
C SER A 143 2.72 4.51 -7.40
N SER A 144 1.96 5.18 -6.52
CA SER A 144 1.48 4.63 -5.24
C SER A 144 -0.03 4.75 -5.10
N GLN A 145 -0.59 5.87 -5.55
CA GLN A 145 -2.02 6.16 -5.42
C GLN A 145 -2.75 5.91 -6.73
N SER A 146 -4.03 5.55 -6.61
CA SER A 146 -4.99 5.39 -7.69
C SER A 146 -6.12 6.42 -7.54
N LEU A 147 -7.00 6.46 -8.53
CA LEU A 147 -8.22 7.25 -8.52
C LEU A 147 -9.42 6.31 -8.35
N ASP A 148 -10.26 6.55 -7.34
CA ASP A 148 -11.49 5.78 -7.13
C ASP A 148 -12.59 6.15 -8.16
N GLY A 149 -13.67 5.36 -8.18
CA GLY A 149 -14.85 5.61 -9.04
C GLY A 149 -15.57 6.93 -8.78
N ASN A 150 -15.25 7.64 -7.69
CA ASN A 150 -15.77 8.96 -7.35
C ASN A 150 -14.80 10.10 -7.71
N GLY A 151 -13.68 9.78 -8.37
CA GLY A 151 -12.66 10.75 -8.74
C GLY A 151 -11.83 11.28 -7.56
N GLN A 152 -11.70 10.49 -6.49
CA GLN A 152 -10.87 10.78 -5.33
C GLN A 152 -9.62 9.90 -5.31
N ALA A 153 -8.49 10.49 -4.91
CA ALA A 153 -7.25 9.73 -4.77
C ALA A 153 -7.29 8.80 -3.55
N GLN A 154 -6.80 7.58 -3.72
CA GLN A 154 -6.68 6.57 -2.66
C GLN A 154 -5.41 5.74 -2.84
N ASP A 155 -5.08 4.91 -1.85
CA ASP A 155 -4.02 3.92 -2.02
C ASP A 155 -4.42 2.89 -3.07
N ALA A 156 -3.48 2.50 -3.92
CA ALA A 156 -3.75 1.54 -4.97
C ALA A 156 -4.08 0.15 -4.40
N SER A 157 -5.24 -0.39 -4.77
CA SER A 157 -5.78 -1.67 -4.26
C SER A 157 -6.18 -2.67 -5.34
N PRO A 158 -5.33 -2.95 -6.36
CA PRO A 158 -5.72 -3.78 -7.50
C PRO A 158 -6.11 -5.19 -7.07
N THR A 159 -7.33 -5.58 -7.42
CA THR A 159 -7.97 -6.83 -7.01
C THR A 159 -8.57 -7.55 -8.21
N ARG A 160 -8.18 -8.81 -8.39
CA ARG A 160 -8.72 -9.68 -9.44
C ARG A 160 -10.05 -10.32 -9.07
N PHE A 161 -10.65 -10.99 -10.04
CA PHE A 161 -11.87 -11.77 -9.88
C PHE A 161 -11.80 -12.87 -8.82
N ASP A 162 -10.67 -13.56 -8.66
CA ASP A 162 -10.49 -14.56 -7.61
C ASP A 162 -10.23 -13.96 -6.21
N GLY A 163 -10.01 -12.64 -6.13
CA GLY A 163 -9.74 -11.89 -4.90
C GLY A 163 -8.25 -11.75 -4.57
N LEU A 164 -7.35 -12.20 -5.45
CA LEU A 164 -5.93 -11.92 -5.28
C LEU A 164 -5.65 -10.44 -5.52
N THR A 165 -4.81 -9.88 -4.65
CA THR A 165 -4.35 -8.49 -4.72
C THR A 165 -2.84 -8.44 -4.88
N ALA A 166 -2.33 -7.27 -5.27
CA ALA A 166 -0.91 -6.99 -5.20
C ALA A 166 -0.65 -5.58 -4.72
N GLN A 167 0.54 -5.40 -4.16
CA GLN A 167 1.08 -4.07 -3.91
C GLN A 167 1.81 -3.60 -5.17
N ILE A 168 1.66 -2.33 -5.50
CA ILE A 168 2.48 -1.70 -6.52
C ILE A 168 3.79 -1.36 -5.83
N PRO A 169 4.92 -1.98 -6.21
CA PRO A 169 6.20 -1.62 -5.63
C PRO A 169 6.42 -0.12 -5.84
N ALA A 170 6.73 0.60 -4.77
CA ALA A 170 7.26 1.96 -4.89
C ALA A 170 8.39 1.93 -5.92
N GLN A 171 8.44 2.92 -6.82
CA GLN A 171 9.47 2.94 -7.84
C GLN A 171 10.83 2.74 -7.18
N ALA A 172 11.56 1.70 -7.59
CA ALA A 172 12.89 1.38 -7.06
C ALA A 172 13.92 2.52 -7.24
N ASN A 173 13.54 3.56 -7.99
CA ASN A 173 14.24 4.82 -8.14
C ASN A 173 13.23 5.98 -7.98
N PRO A 174 12.98 6.49 -6.76
CA PRO A 174 12.25 7.76 -6.57
C PRO A 174 13.10 8.98 -6.99
N PHE A 175 14.19 8.74 -7.73
CA PHE A 175 15.13 9.77 -8.14
C PHE A 175 14.45 10.70 -9.13
N ALA A 176 14.69 11.99 -8.93
CA ALA A 176 14.26 13.01 -9.87
C ALA A 176 14.90 12.74 -11.25
N ILE A 177 14.09 12.62 -12.29
CA ILE A 177 14.53 12.33 -13.65
C ILE A 177 14.68 13.64 -14.40
N PHE A 178 15.90 13.96 -14.82
CA PHE A 178 16.15 15.10 -15.69
C PHE A 178 16.04 14.68 -17.16
N HIS A 179 15.15 15.33 -17.90
CA HIS A 179 14.99 15.19 -19.34
C HIS A 179 15.78 16.30 -20.05
N PRO A 180 17.01 16.02 -20.54
CA PRO A 180 17.89 17.05 -21.10
C PRO A 180 17.36 17.67 -22.40
N SER A 181 16.48 16.96 -23.12
CA SER A 181 15.86 17.46 -24.36
C SER A 181 14.81 18.54 -24.12
N THR A 182 14.19 18.54 -22.94
CA THR A 182 13.13 19.48 -22.55
C THR A 182 13.54 20.37 -21.40
N SER A 183 14.72 20.15 -20.82
CA SER A 183 15.18 20.82 -19.61
C SER A 183 14.17 20.71 -18.47
N VAL A 184 13.58 19.53 -18.27
CA VAL A 184 12.59 19.29 -17.20
C VAL A 184 13.12 18.25 -16.21
N LEU A 185 13.08 18.56 -14.92
CA LEU A 185 13.26 17.64 -13.82
C LEU A 185 11.88 17.16 -13.34
N ASN A 186 11.57 15.88 -13.50
CA ASN A 186 10.40 15.26 -12.89
C ASN A 186 10.76 14.67 -11.53
N VAL A 187 10.01 15.01 -10.49
CA VAL A 187 10.05 14.36 -9.18
C VAL A 187 8.79 13.52 -9.06
N PRO A 188 8.87 12.19 -9.25
CA PRO A 188 7.70 11.34 -9.39
C PRO A 188 6.92 11.21 -8.08
N GLU A 189 7.61 11.28 -6.94
CA GLU A 189 7.03 11.22 -5.60
C GLU A 189 7.66 12.34 -4.75
N LEU A 190 6.91 13.41 -4.54
CA LEU A 190 7.24 14.46 -3.59
C LEU A 190 6.26 14.36 -2.43
N ASN A 191 6.68 13.75 -1.33
CA ASN A 191 5.91 13.72 -0.10
C ASN A 191 6.01 15.08 0.59
N ALA A 192 4.90 15.82 0.66
CA ALA A 192 4.76 17.04 1.43
C ALA A 192 4.02 16.70 2.74
N PRO A 193 4.71 16.65 3.89
CA PRO A 193 4.11 16.26 5.16
C PRO A 193 2.86 17.08 5.48
N GLY A 194 1.72 16.40 5.71
CA GLY A 194 0.43 17.03 5.99
C GLY A 194 -0.33 17.61 4.79
N ILE A 195 0.22 17.50 3.58
CA ILE A 195 -0.42 17.95 2.33
C ILE A 195 -0.69 16.76 1.40
N GLY A 196 0.20 15.76 1.38
CA GLY A 196 0.04 14.55 0.58
C GLY A 196 1.23 14.31 -0.35
N ILE A 197 1.09 13.33 -1.23
CA ILE A 197 2.12 12.95 -2.19
C ILE A 197 1.81 13.64 -3.52
N ALA A 198 2.83 14.23 -4.15
CA ALA A 198 2.71 14.91 -5.43
C ALA A 198 3.62 14.31 -6.50
N ASN A 199 3.24 14.47 -7.77
CA ASN A 199 4.16 14.36 -8.91
C ASN A 199 4.47 15.79 -9.39
N ALA A 200 5.73 16.19 -9.36
CA ALA A 200 6.14 17.57 -9.63
C ALA A 200 7.07 17.65 -10.85
N ASN A 201 6.89 18.67 -11.69
CA ASN A 201 7.78 18.96 -12.79
C ASN A 201 8.42 20.34 -12.59
N PHE A 202 9.73 20.42 -12.78
CA PHE A 202 10.50 21.67 -12.72
C PHE A 202 11.21 21.88 -14.05
N THR A 203 11.15 23.08 -14.64
CA THR A 203 12.12 23.47 -15.66
C THR A 203 13.49 23.69 -15.00
N VAL A 204 14.56 23.34 -15.69
CA VAL A 204 15.95 23.52 -15.24
C VAL A 204 16.70 24.32 -16.30
N ASN A 205 17.17 25.51 -15.95
CA ASN A 205 18.14 26.19 -16.78
C ASN A 205 19.51 25.53 -16.58
N VAL A 206 19.99 24.79 -17.58
CA VAL A 206 21.24 24.01 -17.48
C VAL A 206 22.51 24.87 -17.42
N GLU A 207 22.43 26.15 -17.79
CA GLU A 207 23.56 27.08 -17.74
C GLU A 207 23.68 27.78 -16.38
N THR A 208 22.54 28.07 -15.73
CA THR A 208 22.48 28.79 -14.45
C THR A 208 22.13 27.91 -13.26
N LEU A 209 21.71 26.66 -13.50
CA LEU A 209 21.13 25.73 -12.52
C LEU A 209 19.91 26.30 -11.78
N GLU A 210 19.16 27.19 -12.44
CA GLU A 210 17.91 27.74 -11.91
C GLU A 210 16.73 26.80 -12.19
N PHE A 211 15.79 26.72 -11.25
CA PHE A 211 14.61 25.86 -11.32
C PHE A 211 13.33 26.70 -11.40
N GLY A 212 12.45 26.39 -12.35
CA GLY A 212 11.09 26.95 -12.41
C GLY A 212 10.06 25.85 -12.18
N VAL A 213 9.01 26.08 -11.38
CA VAL A 213 7.92 25.10 -11.27
C VAL A 213 7.16 25.08 -12.59
N LEU A 214 7.11 23.92 -13.24
CA LEU A 214 6.37 23.75 -14.50
C LEU A 214 4.92 23.38 -14.19
N ASP A 215 4.69 22.37 -13.34
CA ASP A 215 3.37 21.92 -12.87
C ASP A 215 3.49 21.19 -11.52
N PHE A 216 2.47 21.28 -10.66
CA PHE A 216 2.39 20.59 -9.36
C PHE A 216 0.94 20.19 -9.02
N TYR A 217 0.73 18.95 -8.57
CA TYR A 217 -0.60 18.40 -8.23
C TYR A 217 -0.58 17.68 -6.87
N LEU A 218 -1.55 18.00 -6.01
CA LEU A 218 -1.75 17.44 -4.67
C LEU A 218 -2.97 16.52 -4.64
N TYR A 219 -2.83 15.32 -4.08
CA TYR A 219 -3.86 14.29 -4.10
C TYR A 219 -4.31 13.90 -2.68
N GLY A 220 -5.60 14.06 -2.33
CA GLY A 220 -6.18 13.50 -1.10
C GLY A 220 -7.63 13.91 -0.77
N ALA A 221 -8.44 12.95 -0.31
CA ALA A 221 -9.70 13.21 0.38
C ALA A 221 -9.47 13.30 1.91
N GLY A 222 -10.02 14.32 2.58
CA GLY A 222 -9.95 14.46 4.05
C GLY A 222 -8.82 15.34 4.61
N ILE A 223 -8.28 16.30 3.84
CA ILE A 223 -7.24 17.21 4.32
C ILE A 223 -7.83 18.31 5.22
N VAL A 224 -7.31 18.42 6.45
CA VAL A 224 -7.40 19.62 7.29
C VAL A 224 -6.02 20.31 7.26
N PRO A 225 -5.95 21.61 6.93
CA PRO A 225 -4.70 22.32 6.69
C PRO A 225 -3.76 22.35 7.90
N GLY A 226 -2.45 22.31 7.61
CA GLY A 226 -1.44 22.86 8.52
C GLY A 226 -1.62 24.37 8.70
N ASN A 227 -1.17 24.91 9.82
CA ASN A 227 -1.70 26.18 10.34
C ASN A 227 -1.21 27.45 9.61
N GLN A 228 -0.30 27.38 8.62
CA GLN A 228 0.16 28.55 7.86
C GLN A 228 0.43 28.23 6.39
N ALA A 229 -0.14 29.05 5.51
CA ALA A 229 -0.02 28.95 4.06
C ALA A 229 1.20 29.72 3.53
N ALA A 230 1.70 29.35 2.34
CA ALA A 230 2.56 30.24 1.55
C ALA A 230 1.74 31.46 1.12
N ILE A 231 2.33 32.66 1.24
CA ILE A 231 1.60 33.93 1.04
C ILE A 231 2.37 34.80 0.06
N PHE A 232 1.67 35.38 -0.92
CA PHE A 232 2.21 36.52 -1.67
C PHE A 232 2.17 37.76 -0.78
N ASN A 233 3.33 38.18 -0.27
CA ASN A 233 3.46 39.38 0.55
C ASN A 233 3.96 40.54 -0.32
N GLY A 234 3.02 41.21 -0.99
CA GLY A 234 3.35 42.27 -1.94
C GLY A 234 4.01 41.70 -3.20
N SER A 235 5.33 41.84 -3.34
CA SER A 235 6.11 41.46 -4.53
C SER A 235 6.98 40.22 -4.31
N SER A 236 6.71 39.38 -3.30
CA SER A 236 7.45 38.15 -3.08
C SER A 236 6.52 37.02 -2.64
N LEU A 237 6.81 35.81 -3.11
CA LEU A 237 6.23 34.59 -2.59
C LEU A 237 7.00 34.22 -1.31
N TYR A 238 6.36 34.40 -0.16
CA TYR A 238 6.91 34.02 1.14
C TYR A 238 6.57 32.56 1.43
N ILE A 239 7.61 31.77 1.66
CA ILE A 239 7.52 30.37 2.03
C ILE A 239 8.01 30.25 3.48
N PRO A 240 7.09 30.10 4.45
CA PRO A 240 7.43 30.12 5.87
C PRO A 240 8.24 28.90 6.32
N ALA A 241 8.19 27.80 5.57
CA ALA A 241 8.96 26.59 5.84
C ALA A 241 9.19 25.78 4.56
N LEU A 242 10.44 25.67 4.15
CA LEU A 242 10.93 24.88 3.02
C LEU A 242 11.98 23.88 3.55
N LEU A 243 11.62 22.62 3.66
CA LEU A 243 12.52 21.58 4.13
C LEU A 243 13.51 21.18 3.03
N PHE A 244 14.81 21.25 3.31
CA PHE A 244 15.88 20.79 2.43
C PHE A 244 16.96 20.10 3.26
N ASN A 245 17.15 18.79 3.05
CA ASN A 245 17.88 17.90 3.97
C ASN A 245 17.31 17.99 5.40
N ASP A 246 18.17 18.09 6.42
CA ASP A 246 17.80 18.21 7.83
C ASP A 246 17.63 19.67 8.26
N GLU A 247 17.21 20.56 7.36
CA GLU A 247 17.10 22.00 7.62
C GLU A 247 15.80 22.55 7.02
N VAL A 248 15.02 23.24 7.84
CA VAL A 248 13.88 24.06 7.46
C VAL A 248 14.37 25.46 7.12
N TYR A 249 14.22 25.82 5.86
CA TYR A 249 14.53 27.14 5.33
C TYR A 249 13.26 27.98 5.31
N GLU A 250 13.28 29.15 5.94
CA GLU A 250 12.30 30.19 5.69
C GLU A 250 12.81 31.03 4.53
N VAL A 251 12.04 31.18 3.44
CA VAL A 251 12.54 31.85 2.22
C VAL A 251 11.54 32.83 1.63
N ASN A 252 12.07 33.87 1.00
CA ASN A 252 11.34 34.69 0.03
C ASN A 252 11.81 34.37 -1.38
N LEU A 253 10.87 34.20 -2.28
CA LEU A 253 11.11 34.14 -3.72
C LEU A 253 10.59 35.42 -4.35
N PHE A 254 11.48 36.15 -5.03
CA PHE A 254 11.12 37.38 -5.73
C PHE A 254 10.88 37.08 -7.21
N PRO A 255 9.81 37.60 -7.80
CA PRO A 255 9.64 37.56 -9.24
C PRO A 255 10.75 38.39 -9.89
N VAL A 256 11.44 37.75 -10.83
CA VAL A 256 12.44 38.35 -11.72
C VAL A 256 11.80 38.71 -13.06
N ASN A 257 10.68 38.06 -13.39
CA ASN A 257 9.80 38.41 -14.49
C ASN A 257 8.35 38.16 -14.04
N ASP A 258 7.41 38.96 -14.53
CA ASP A 258 5.99 38.83 -14.21
C ASP A 258 5.20 38.11 -15.32
N ASP A 259 5.82 37.85 -16.48
CA ASP A 259 5.19 37.15 -17.61
C ASP A 259 6.22 36.44 -18.54
N PRO A 260 6.36 35.10 -18.49
CA PRO A 260 5.82 34.23 -17.44
C PRO A 260 6.45 34.61 -16.09
N ILE A 261 5.73 34.38 -14.99
CA ILE A 261 6.27 34.63 -13.65
C ILE A 261 7.50 33.73 -13.46
N THR A 262 8.68 34.35 -13.35
CA THR A 262 9.92 33.64 -13.02
C THR A 262 10.37 34.09 -11.66
N LEU A 263 10.71 33.16 -10.78
CA LEU A 263 11.19 33.47 -9.44
C LEU A 263 12.72 33.39 -9.45
N GLY A 264 13.37 34.40 -8.90
CA GLY A 264 14.82 34.44 -8.76
C GLY A 264 15.31 33.56 -7.62
N ASN A 265 16.61 33.66 -7.35
CA ASN A 265 17.23 32.91 -6.26
C ASN A 265 16.49 33.13 -4.92
N PRO A 266 16.26 32.05 -4.14
CA PRO A 266 15.63 32.15 -2.84
C PRO A 266 16.47 33.05 -1.91
N GLN A 267 15.84 34.09 -1.39
CA GLN A 267 16.38 34.80 -0.25
C GLN A 267 16.04 33.99 1.00
N VAL A 268 17.03 33.32 1.55
CA VAL A 268 16.92 32.63 2.84
C VAL A 268 16.81 33.68 3.95
N LEU A 269 15.69 33.65 4.66
CA LEU A 269 15.38 34.50 5.81
C LEU A 269 15.88 33.86 7.10
N SER A 270 15.66 32.55 7.25
CA SER A 270 16.20 31.78 8.35
C SER A 270 16.44 30.32 7.91
N VAL A 271 17.38 29.67 8.59
CA VAL A 271 17.61 28.23 8.48
C VAL A 271 17.53 27.68 9.88
N VAL A 272 16.60 26.77 10.09
CA VAL A 272 16.44 26.04 11.33
C VAL A 272 16.78 24.61 10.98
N ALA A 273 17.84 24.03 11.55
CA ALA A 273 17.98 22.59 11.48
C ALA A 273 16.65 21.97 11.92
N VAL A 274 16.12 21.06 11.10
CA VAL A 274 15.25 20.02 11.64
C VAL A 274 16.12 19.38 12.70
N GLN A 275 15.96 19.86 13.93
CA GLN A 275 16.04 18.93 15.02
C GLN A 275 15.01 17.90 14.60
N SER A 276 15.50 16.75 14.14
CA SER A 276 14.80 15.54 14.48
C SER A 276 14.40 15.78 15.93
N ASP A 277 13.09 15.79 16.19
CA ASP A 277 12.67 15.36 17.52
C ASP A 277 13.59 14.17 17.81
N PRO A 278 14.51 14.28 18.80
CA PRO A 278 15.71 13.48 18.85
C PRO A 278 15.27 12.08 18.50
N GLU A 279 15.84 11.53 17.40
CA GLU A 279 15.47 10.23 16.85
C GLU A 279 14.99 9.38 18.02
N PRO A 280 13.70 8.95 18.06
CA PRO A 280 13.16 8.32 19.27
C PRO A 280 14.23 7.35 19.70
N GLU A 281 14.82 7.57 20.89
CA GLU A 281 16.08 6.93 21.28
C GLU A 281 16.01 5.52 20.73
N PRO A 282 16.98 5.08 19.88
CA PRO A 282 16.86 3.83 19.16
C PRO A 282 16.31 2.83 20.14
N GLU A 283 15.13 2.24 19.86
CA GLU A 283 14.46 1.33 20.80
C GLU A 283 15.57 0.54 21.46
N PRO A 284 15.78 0.68 22.79
CA PRO A 284 17.00 0.19 23.41
C PRO A 284 17.18 -1.22 22.89
N GLU A 285 18.33 -1.48 22.22
CA GLU A 285 18.74 -2.83 21.79
C GLU A 285 18.13 -3.78 22.79
N PRO A 286 17.21 -4.69 22.39
CA PRO A 286 16.29 -5.33 23.33
C PRO A 286 17.10 -5.68 24.56
N GLU A 287 16.82 -4.99 25.69
CA GLU A 287 17.66 -5.09 26.88
C GLU A 287 17.95 -6.57 27.02
N PRO A 288 19.24 -7.00 27.10
CA PRO A 288 19.55 -8.41 27.19
C PRO A 288 18.59 -8.95 28.22
N ASP A 289 17.71 -9.89 27.83
CA ASP A 289 16.62 -10.31 28.69
C ASP A 289 17.31 -10.80 29.96
N LEU A 290 17.32 -9.96 31.00
CA LEU A 290 18.21 -10.15 32.15
C LEU A 290 17.84 -11.46 32.84
N LEU A 291 16.58 -11.87 32.67
CA LEU A 291 16.10 -13.17 33.05
C LEU A 291 16.67 -14.27 32.17
N GLN A 292 16.70 -14.12 30.84
CA GLN A 292 17.33 -15.09 29.94
C GLN A 292 18.84 -15.22 30.16
N GLU A 293 19.59 -14.13 30.35
CA GLU A 293 21.02 -14.21 30.70
C GLU A 293 21.23 -14.91 32.04
N SER A 294 20.37 -14.64 33.02
CA SER A 294 20.37 -15.32 34.31
C SER A 294 20.02 -16.82 34.18
N ILE A 295 19.09 -17.18 33.29
CA ILE A 295 18.75 -18.57 32.97
C ILE A 295 19.94 -19.29 32.32
N ASP A 296 20.61 -18.65 31.36
CA ASP A 296 21.75 -19.22 30.63
C ASP A 296 22.97 -19.42 31.55
N SER A 297 23.28 -18.41 32.38
CA SER A 297 24.27 -18.51 33.47
C SER A 297 23.90 -19.63 34.45
N GLY A 298 22.61 -19.70 34.82
CA GLY A 298 22.06 -20.69 35.73
C GLY A 298 22.19 -22.10 35.19
N GLN A 299 22.00 -22.30 33.89
CA GLN A 299 22.22 -23.58 33.22
C GLN A 299 23.68 -24.03 33.31
N ALA A 300 24.62 -23.11 33.08
CA ALA A 300 26.05 -23.41 33.16
C ALA A 300 26.47 -23.80 34.59
N GLN A 301 26.02 -23.04 35.58
CA GLN A 301 26.29 -23.30 37.00
C GLN A 301 25.61 -24.59 37.48
N TYR A 302 24.35 -24.82 37.08
CA TYR A 302 23.61 -26.05 37.39
C TYR A 302 24.33 -27.30 36.85
N SER A 303 24.84 -27.22 35.62
CA SER A 303 25.60 -28.30 35.00
C SER A 303 26.85 -28.64 35.79
N GLN A 304 27.54 -27.64 36.33
CA GLN A 304 28.79 -27.80 37.09
C GLN A 304 28.56 -28.28 38.53
N LEU A 305 27.55 -27.75 39.22
CA LEU A 305 27.41 -27.87 40.68
C LEU A 305 26.26 -28.77 41.13
N CYS A 306 25.21 -28.93 40.31
CA CYS A 306 23.92 -29.46 40.76
C CYS A 306 23.51 -30.76 40.05
N SER A 307 23.83 -30.88 38.76
CA SER A 307 23.38 -31.96 37.88
C SER A 307 23.77 -33.36 38.35
N SER A 308 24.91 -33.50 39.04
CA SER A 308 25.40 -34.77 39.58
C SER A 308 24.49 -35.38 40.64
N CYS A 309 23.74 -34.54 41.37
CA CYS A 309 22.81 -34.98 42.42
C CYS A 309 21.34 -34.88 41.97
N HIS A 310 20.97 -33.79 41.30
CA HIS A 310 19.59 -33.50 40.91
C HIS A 310 19.21 -34.00 39.50
N GLY A 311 20.17 -34.61 38.79
CA GLY A 311 20.00 -35.08 37.42
C GLY A 311 20.13 -33.95 36.39
N VAL A 312 20.61 -34.28 35.19
CA VAL A 312 20.82 -33.29 34.12
C VAL A 312 19.54 -32.55 33.73
N ASN A 313 18.37 -33.20 33.86
CA ASN A 313 17.06 -32.65 33.53
C ASN A 313 16.23 -32.27 34.79
N GLY A 314 16.85 -32.16 35.96
CA GLY A 314 16.16 -31.84 37.23
C GLY A 314 15.23 -32.95 37.74
N THR A 315 15.31 -34.16 37.20
CA THR A 315 14.44 -35.30 37.52
C THR A 315 14.75 -35.95 38.87
N GLY A 316 15.82 -35.53 39.54
CA GLY A 316 16.31 -36.10 40.79
C GLY A 316 17.27 -37.28 40.60
N GLY A 317 17.78 -37.76 41.72
CA GLY A 317 18.76 -38.85 41.83
C GLY A 317 19.15 -39.00 43.30
N THR A 318 20.42 -38.74 43.64
CA THR A 318 20.86 -38.60 45.03
C THR A 318 20.22 -37.39 45.72
N GLY A 319 19.99 -36.32 44.96
CA GLY A 319 19.19 -35.15 45.36
C GLY A 319 17.73 -35.29 44.90
N PRO A 320 16.79 -34.57 45.53
CA PRO A 320 15.37 -34.61 45.18
C PRO A 320 15.09 -34.11 43.75
N ASN A 321 13.95 -34.53 43.20
CA ASN A 321 13.43 -34.05 41.93
C ASN A 321 13.04 -32.56 42.04
N LEU A 322 13.64 -31.74 41.17
CA LEU A 322 13.47 -30.29 41.17
C LEU A 322 12.24 -29.85 40.36
N ARG A 323 11.73 -30.68 39.44
CA ARG A 323 10.49 -30.41 38.69
C ARG A 323 9.24 -30.50 39.57
N LEU A 324 9.27 -31.37 40.57
CA LEU A 324 8.16 -31.60 41.52
C LEU A 324 8.40 -30.99 42.90
N SER A 325 9.37 -30.09 43.00
CA SER A 325 9.75 -29.46 44.27
C SER A 325 8.67 -28.47 44.74
N ALA A 326 8.45 -28.40 46.05
CA ALA A 326 7.60 -27.36 46.65
C ALA A 326 8.26 -25.96 46.66
N PHE A 327 9.56 -25.87 46.36
CA PHE A 327 10.27 -24.61 46.17
C PHE A 327 9.97 -24.07 44.76
N ASN A 328 8.81 -23.43 44.60
CA ASN A 328 8.26 -22.98 43.30
C ASN A 328 8.11 -21.46 43.18
N THR A 329 8.72 -20.71 44.10
CA THR A 329 8.80 -19.24 44.02
C THR A 329 10.26 -18.82 44.06
N PHE A 330 10.60 -17.80 43.27
CA PHE A 330 11.98 -17.32 43.09
C PHE A 330 12.67 -16.99 44.42
N SER A 331 12.04 -16.17 45.27
CA SER A 331 12.61 -15.76 46.56
C SER A 331 12.96 -16.95 47.47
N ILE A 332 12.05 -17.92 47.58
CA ILE A 332 12.22 -19.08 48.46
C ILE A 332 13.28 -20.04 47.91
N LEU A 333 13.28 -20.30 46.60
CA LEU A 333 14.26 -21.17 45.97
C LEU A 333 15.66 -20.56 45.99
N ARG A 334 15.80 -19.29 45.60
CA ARG A 334 17.08 -18.54 45.66
C ARG A 334 17.67 -18.56 47.06
N GLN A 335 16.88 -18.22 48.08
CA GLN A 335 17.34 -18.20 49.47
C GLN A 335 17.79 -19.58 49.96
N TYR A 336 17.08 -20.64 49.56
CA TYR A 336 17.47 -22.00 49.90
C TYR A 336 18.78 -22.40 49.23
N ILE A 337 18.96 -22.07 47.94
CA ILE A 337 20.21 -22.33 47.22
C ILE A 337 21.36 -21.59 47.89
N ASP A 338 21.23 -20.27 48.07
CA ASP A 338 22.26 -19.39 48.63
C ASP A 338 22.78 -19.81 50.01
N SER A 339 21.87 -20.33 50.84
CA SER A 339 22.17 -20.72 52.23
C SER A 339 22.60 -22.17 52.39
N SER A 340 22.14 -23.07 51.52
CA SER A 340 22.17 -24.52 51.79
C SER A 340 22.71 -25.37 50.65
N MET A 341 22.92 -24.82 49.44
CA MET A 341 23.39 -25.55 48.27
C MET A 341 24.64 -24.94 47.64
N PRO A 342 25.58 -25.78 47.15
CA PRO A 342 25.58 -27.25 47.18
C PRO A 342 25.73 -27.84 48.58
N ARG A 343 25.17 -29.05 48.80
CA ARG A 343 25.22 -29.75 50.09
C ARG A 343 26.68 -29.94 50.54
N ASN A 344 27.01 -29.44 51.73
CA ASN A 344 28.36 -29.39 52.34
C ASN A 344 29.31 -28.30 51.83
N ASN A 345 28.95 -27.53 50.80
CA ASN A 345 29.69 -26.34 50.40
C ASN A 345 28.77 -25.23 49.86
N PRO A 346 27.86 -24.66 50.67
CA PRO A 346 26.93 -23.63 50.18
C PRO A 346 27.62 -22.37 49.65
N VAL A 347 28.86 -22.11 50.07
CA VAL A 347 29.64 -20.96 49.60
C VAL A 347 29.98 -21.07 48.11
N ALA A 348 29.99 -22.28 47.53
CA ALA A 348 30.30 -22.48 46.12
C ALA A 348 29.23 -21.94 45.16
N CYS A 349 28.00 -21.72 45.63
CA CYS A 349 26.94 -21.11 44.84
C CYS A 349 26.16 -20.07 45.66
N ARG A 350 26.92 -19.19 46.31
CA ARG A 350 26.37 -18.07 47.07
C ARG A 350 26.40 -16.79 46.24
N ASP A 351 25.36 -15.99 46.35
CA ASP A 351 25.34 -14.65 45.78
C ASP A 351 26.28 -13.73 46.57
N THR A 352 27.13 -13.01 45.84
CA THR A 352 28.08 -12.03 46.37
C THR A 352 28.08 -10.79 45.47
N SER A 353 28.89 -9.78 45.79
CA SER A 353 29.05 -8.62 44.90
C SER A 353 29.62 -8.95 43.51
N SER A 354 30.15 -10.17 43.30
CA SER A 354 30.74 -10.62 42.04
C SER A 354 30.19 -11.98 41.56
N SER A 355 29.12 -12.48 42.17
CA SER A 355 28.50 -13.76 41.77
C SER A 355 27.00 -13.72 42.01
N SER A 356 26.24 -14.15 41.01
CA SER A 356 24.78 -14.30 41.03
C SER A 356 24.37 -15.78 41.07
N CYS A 357 25.23 -16.67 41.57
CA CYS A 357 25.04 -18.11 41.39
C CYS A 357 23.69 -18.65 41.90
N ALA A 358 23.28 -18.25 43.10
CA ALA A 358 22.00 -18.71 43.65
C ALA A 358 20.82 -18.10 42.90
N THR A 359 20.95 -16.85 42.46
CA THR A 359 19.98 -16.14 41.61
C THR A 359 19.78 -16.83 40.27
N ASP A 360 20.87 -17.10 39.57
CA ASP A 360 20.87 -17.69 38.22
C ASP A 360 20.34 -19.12 38.23
N VAL A 361 20.82 -19.96 39.15
CA VAL A 361 20.33 -21.34 39.28
C VAL A 361 18.85 -21.37 39.66
N ALA A 362 18.36 -20.44 40.50
CA ALA A 362 16.94 -20.37 40.85
C ALA A 362 16.07 -20.03 39.63
N ASN A 363 16.49 -19.06 38.82
CA ASN A 363 15.81 -18.71 37.57
C ASN A 363 15.79 -19.89 36.60
N TYR A 364 16.94 -20.54 36.37
CA TYR A 364 17.02 -21.73 35.52
C TYR A 364 16.07 -22.84 35.97
N VAL A 365 16.07 -23.19 37.26
CA VAL A 365 15.21 -24.27 37.78
C VAL A 365 13.72 -23.92 37.63
N LEU A 366 13.31 -22.69 37.94
CA LEU A 366 11.90 -22.31 37.84
C LEU A 366 11.42 -22.30 36.39
N TYR A 367 12.15 -21.64 35.50
CA TYR A 367 11.71 -21.43 34.12
C TYR A 367 11.93 -22.64 33.21
N VAL A 368 12.97 -23.44 33.45
CA VAL A 368 13.28 -24.60 32.58
C VAL A 368 12.73 -25.92 33.13
N PHE A 369 12.68 -26.10 34.45
CA PHE A 369 12.25 -27.36 35.05
C PHE A 369 10.81 -27.36 35.58
N GLN A 370 10.30 -26.23 36.07
CA GLN A 370 8.99 -26.18 36.72
C GLN A 370 7.88 -25.50 35.90
N GLN A 371 8.21 -24.70 34.87
CA GLN A 371 7.21 -24.06 33.99
C GLN A 371 6.90 -24.84 32.69
N ASN A 372 7.56 -25.97 32.46
CA ASN A 372 7.32 -26.87 31.32
C ASN A 372 6.87 -28.27 31.75
#